data_AF-A0A6G2QI89-F1
#
_entry.id   AF-A0A6G2QI89-F1
#
_cell.length_a   1.000
_cell.length_b   1.000
_cell.length_c   1.000
_cell.angle_alpha   90.00
_cell.angle_beta   90.00
_cell.angle_gamma   90.00
#
_symmetry.space_group_name_H-M   'P 1'
#
loop_
_entity.id
_entity.type
_entity.pdbx_description
1 polymer ?
#
loop_
_entity_poly.entity_id
_entity_poly.type
_entity_poly.pdbx_seq_one_letter_code
_entity_poly.pdbx_strand_id
1 'polypeptide(L)'
;QQIRLSCTEFDVVGLAVPGVPGIAHFGHTGTVAWAITNAMADYQDLYRERLRRTGAGVEALGPDGTWRRAARHTETVEVAGEQPVEVEVIETDRGPVVIGGPEGLDGGLPEPGAPPVAIALRHPPRVTGDLGFGALLPLLRARRVADVDAAVDRWAEPVNVVLAADTEGGTLHRVAGRVPVRSAANRTRLVAAWEPGHAWQGWHEPPRAGLTDGVAVMANQRGPATPLGVEFAPPHRADRIAALLAGRERWSAADLSA
;
A
#
# COMPACT_ATOMS: atom_id res chain seq x y z
N GLN A 1 -4.96 10.16 -16.56
CA GLN A 1 -4.80 10.95 -17.80
C GLN A 1 -3.50 10.54 -18.46
N GLN A 2 -3.42 10.49 -19.81
CA GLN A 2 -2.17 10.27 -20.51
C GLN A 2 -1.49 11.61 -20.78
N ILE A 3 -0.24 11.78 -20.37
CA ILE A 3 0.49 13.05 -20.51
C ILE A 3 1.94 12.81 -20.93
N ARG A 4 2.58 13.87 -21.44
CA ARG A 4 4.02 13.98 -21.61
C ARG A 4 4.54 15.12 -20.74
N LEU A 5 5.54 14.85 -19.91
CA LEU A 5 6.24 15.84 -19.10
C LEU A 5 7.67 15.98 -19.64
N SER A 6 8.04 17.16 -20.12
CA SER A 6 9.34 17.39 -20.74
C SER A 6 9.98 18.70 -20.26
N CYS A 7 11.26 18.63 -19.93
CA CYS A 7 12.15 19.75 -19.64
C CYS A 7 13.59 19.35 -20.02
N THR A 8 14.59 20.18 -19.67
CA THR A 8 16.01 19.88 -19.92
C THR A 8 16.53 18.65 -19.17
N GLU A 9 15.87 18.23 -18.09
CA GLU A 9 16.32 17.11 -17.26
C GLU A 9 15.63 15.78 -17.59
N PHE A 10 14.43 15.81 -18.14
CA PHE A 10 13.65 14.60 -18.42
C PHE A 10 12.62 14.81 -19.52
N ASP A 11 12.25 13.72 -20.18
CA ASP A 11 11.18 13.65 -21.15
C ASP A 11 10.47 12.31 -20.96
N VAL A 12 9.24 12.36 -20.42
CA VAL A 12 8.54 11.17 -19.93
C VAL A 12 7.11 11.18 -20.43
N VAL A 13 6.67 10.05 -20.95
CA VAL A 13 5.28 9.81 -21.37
C VAL A 13 4.69 8.71 -20.50
N GLY A 14 3.44 8.89 -20.06
CA GLY A 14 2.78 7.87 -19.26
C GLY A 14 1.43 8.29 -18.68
N LEU A 15 0.98 7.53 -17.69
CA LEU A 15 -0.30 7.71 -17.03
C LEU A 15 -0.13 8.48 -15.72
N ALA A 16 -0.69 9.69 -15.67
CA ALA A 16 -0.75 10.52 -14.48
C ALA A 16 -2.08 10.34 -13.73
N VAL A 17 -2.01 10.46 -12.41
CA VAL A 17 -3.14 10.56 -11.51
C VAL A 17 -3.40 12.05 -11.26
N PRO A 18 -4.58 12.59 -11.63
CA PRO A 18 -4.88 14.00 -11.37
C PRO A 18 -4.68 14.35 -9.89
N GLY A 19 -3.95 15.43 -9.63
CA GLY A 19 -3.58 15.87 -8.27
C GLY A 19 -2.28 15.29 -7.71
N VAL A 20 -1.65 14.31 -8.39
CA VAL A 20 -0.35 13.75 -7.99
C VAL A 20 0.72 14.15 -9.02
N PRO A 21 1.88 14.68 -8.61
CA PRO A 21 2.93 15.07 -9.54
C PRO A 21 3.60 13.85 -10.21
N GLY A 22 4.05 14.06 -11.44
CA GLY A 22 4.86 13.08 -12.16
C GLY A 22 4.07 11.92 -12.79
N ILE A 23 4.80 10.86 -13.12
CA ILE A 23 4.29 9.64 -13.76
C ILE A 23 4.76 8.48 -12.90
N ALA A 24 3.90 7.98 -12.02
CA ALA A 24 4.34 7.09 -10.95
C ALA A 24 4.31 5.60 -11.36
N HIS A 25 3.24 5.17 -12.02
CA HIS A 25 2.91 3.75 -12.15
C HIS A 25 3.18 3.15 -13.54
N PHE A 26 2.95 3.93 -14.60
CA PHE A 26 3.04 3.47 -15.98
C PHE A 26 3.67 4.56 -16.83
N GLY A 27 4.86 4.33 -17.36
CA GLY A 27 5.53 5.33 -18.18
C GLY A 27 6.83 4.85 -18.78
N HIS A 28 7.40 5.69 -19.64
CA HIS A 28 8.74 5.51 -20.17
C HIS A 28 9.43 6.85 -20.37
N THR A 29 10.77 6.86 -20.26
CA THR A 29 11.63 8.01 -20.54
C THR A 29 12.26 7.94 -21.94
N GLY A 30 11.80 6.99 -22.76
CA GLY A 30 12.35 6.68 -24.07
C GLY A 30 13.36 5.51 -24.03
N THR A 31 14.23 5.47 -23.03
CA THR A 31 15.26 4.41 -22.88
C THR A 31 14.89 3.34 -21.86
N VAL A 32 14.00 3.64 -20.92
CA VAL A 32 13.45 2.66 -19.95
C VAL A 32 11.95 2.86 -19.81
N ALA A 33 11.22 1.75 -19.66
CA ALA A 33 9.79 1.72 -19.38
C ALA A 33 9.51 0.92 -18.11
N TRP A 34 8.47 1.32 -17.38
CA TRP A 34 7.97 0.59 -16.21
C TRP A 34 6.45 0.54 -16.19
N ALA A 35 5.95 -0.53 -15.58
CA ALA A 35 4.55 -0.77 -15.32
C ALA A 35 4.39 -1.50 -13.99
N ILE A 36 3.20 -1.40 -13.42
CA ILE A 36 2.89 -2.06 -12.14
C ILE A 36 1.63 -2.89 -12.23
N THR A 37 1.53 -3.83 -11.31
CA THR A 37 0.26 -4.43 -10.89
C THR A 37 0.21 -4.44 -9.36
N ASN A 38 -1.00 -4.41 -8.78
CA ASN A 38 -1.15 -4.56 -7.33
C ASN A 38 -0.53 -5.90 -6.88
N ALA A 39 0.34 -5.86 -5.86
CA ALA A 39 1.05 -7.02 -5.34
C ALA A 39 0.19 -7.96 -4.49
N MET A 40 -1.00 -7.53 -4.07
CA MET A 40 -1.84 -8.22 -3.08
C MET A 40 -1.11 -8.49 -1.76
N ALA A 41 -0.12 -7.65 -1.45
CA ALA A 41 0.60 -7.72 -0.19
C ALA A 41 -0.29 -7.25 0.96
N ASP A 42 -0.05 -7.82 2.13
CA ASP A 42 -0.73 -7.49 3.36
C ASP A 42 0.17 -6.54 4.18
N TYR A 43 -0.10 -5.24 4.08
CA TYR A 43 0.72 -4.17 4.66
C TYR A 43 -0.04 -3.23 5.61
N GLN A 44 -1.31 -3.52 5.88
CA GLN A 44 -2.16 -2.73 6.78
C GLN A 44 -2.75 -3.67 7.82
N ASP A 45 -2.74 -3.25 9.08
CA ASP A 45 -3.29 -4.05 10.18
C ASP A 45 -4.42 -3.28 10.86
N LEU A 46 -5.41 -4.03 11.31
CA LEU A 46 -6.49 -3.53 12.14
C LEU A 46 -6.33 -4.04 13.58
N TYR A 47 -6.35 -3.12 14.53
CA TYR A 47 -6.20 -3.39 15.96
C TYR A 47 -7.50 -3.12 16.69
N ARG A 48 -7.96 -4.07 17.51
CA ARG A 48 -8.98 -3.80 18.52
C ARG A 48 -8.36 -2.99 19.65
N GLU A 49 -8.93 -1.82 19.88
CA GLU A 49 -8.52 -0.93 20.96
C GLU A 49 -9.44 -1.12 22.17
N ARG A 50 -8.88 -0.92 23.36
CA ARG A 50 -9.66 -0.66 24.58
C ARG A 50 -9.51 0.80 24.90
N LEU A 51 -10.57 1.55 24.66
CA LEU A 51 -10.62 2.98 24.90
C LEU A 51 -11.47 3.27 26.13
N ARG A 52 -11.15 4.35 26.84
CA ARG A 52 -12.02 4.91 27.87
C ARG A 52 -11.99 6.42 27.82
N ARG A 53 -13.13 7.04 28.15
CA ARG A 53 -13.20 8.47 28.37
C ARG A 53 -12.95 8.77 29.85
N THR A 54 -12.11 9.77 30.11
CA THR A 54 -11.81 10.31 31.44
C THR A 54 -12.04 11.82 31.43
N GLY A 55 -12.00 12.46 32.60
CA GLY A 55 -12.03 13.93 32.66
C GLY A 55 -10.89 14.61 31.89
N ALA A 56 -9.80 13.88 31.59
CA ALA A 56 -8.65 14.39 30.85
C ALA A 56 -8.70 14.11 29.33
N GLY A 57 -9.70 13.38 28.83
CA GLY A 57 -9.86 13.05 27.41
C GLY A 57 -10.10 11.55 27.16
N VAL A 58 -9.49 11.01 26.12
CA VAL A 58 -9.57 9.59 25.77
C VAL A 58 -8.23 8.92 26.06
N GLU A 59 -8.26 7.72 26.63
CA GLU A 59 -7.09 6.88 26.86
C GLU A 59 -7.24 5.52 26.19
N ALA A 60 -6.14 4.95 25.73
CA ALA A 60 -6.03 3.61 25.15
C ALA A 60 -5.16 2.71 26.05
N LEU A 61 -5.58 1.45 26.23
CA LEU A 61 -4.82 0.47 27.02
C LEU A 61 -3.67 -0.15 26.20
N GLY A 62 -2.45 -0.02 26.70
CA GLY A 62 -1.26 -0.65 26.15
C GLY A 62 -1.07 -2.11 26.58
N PRO A 63 -0.18 -2.86 25.90
CA PRO A 63 0.14 -4.25 26.20
C PRO A 63 0.93 -4.44 27.49
N ASP A 64 1.45 -3.35 28.04
CA ASP A 64 2.05 -3.26 29.37
C ASP A 64 1.00 -3.08 30.49
N GLY A 65 -0.31 -3.11 30.14
CA GLY A 65 -1.40 -2.87 31.08
C GLY A 65 -1.58 -1.41 31.47
N THR A 66 -0.87 -0.48 30.82
CA THR A 66 -0.92 0.95 31.16
C THR A 66 -1.86 1.70 30.23
N TRP A 67 -2.72 2.56 30.79
CA TRP A 67 -3.55 3.49 30.03
C TRP A 67 -2.72 4.70 29.59
N ARG A 68 -2.76 5.00 28.29
CA ARG A 68 -2.04 6.13 27.69
C ARG A 68 -3.03 7.05 26.99
N ARG A 69 -2.81 8.35 27.09
CA ARG A 69 -3.65 9.36 26.42
C ARG A 69 -3.61 9.15 24.90
N ALA A 70 -4.78 9.06 24.28
CA ALA A 70 -4.93 9.11 22.84
C ALA A 70 -5.01 10.56 22.36
N ALA A 71 -4.49 10.83 21.17
CA ALA A 71 -4.71 12.12 20.51
C ALA A 71 -6.18 12.19 20.08
N ARG A 72 -6.79 13.38 20.22
CA ARG A 72 -8.15 13.60 19.74
C ARG A 72 -8.35 15.04 19.30
N HIS A 73 -9.23 15.23 18.32
CA HIS A 73 -9.75 16.52 17.91
C HIS A 73 -11.13 16.32 17.27
N THR A 74 -11.89 17.41 17.12
CA THR A 74 -13.17 17.39 16.40
C THR A 74 -12.97 18.06 15.05
N GLU A 75 -13.38 17.38 14.00
CA GLU A 75 -13.45 17.92 12.65
C GLU A 75 -14.90 18.23 12.29
N THR A 76 -15.13 19.33 11.56
CA THR A 76 -16.45 19.70 11.06
C THR A 76 -16.52 19.38 9.57
N VAL A 77 -17.42 18.47 9.20
CA VAL A 77 -17.68 18.09 7.81
C VAL A 77 -18.86 18.91 7.29
N GLU A 78 -18.57 19.83 6.38
CA GLU A 78 -19.59 20.61 5.68
C GLU A 78 -20.38 19.71 4.71
N VAL A 79 -21.72 19.69 4.84
CA VAL A 79 -22.60 18.89 3.98
C VAL A 79 -23.41 19.83 3.09
N ALA A 80 -23.29 19.67 1.77
CA ALA A 80 -23.95 20.56 0.81
C ALA A 80 -25.48 20.51 0.96
N GLY A 81 -26.06 21.63 1.38
CA GLY A 81 -27.51 21.77 1.56
C GLY A 81 -28.05 21.26 2.91
N GLU A 82 -27.19 20.78 3.81
CA GLU A 82 -27.57 20.28 5.13
C GLU A 82 -26.76 20.95 6.24
N GLN A 83 -27.02 20.57 7.50
CA GLN A 83 -26.21 21.05 8.62
C GLN A 83 -24.85 20.35 8.63
N PRO A 84 -23.76 21.03 9.03
CA PRO A 84 -22.46 20.40 9.20
C PRO A 84 -22.51 19.26 10.22
N VAL A 85 -21.69 18.24 10.00
CA VAL A 85 -21.55 17.09 10.90
C VAL A 85 -20.23 17.19 11.65
N GLU A 86 -20.28 17.15 12.98
CA GLU A 86 -19.07 17.06 13.80
C GLU A 86 -18.62 15.60 13.94
N VAL A 87 -17.33 15.35 13.74
CA VAL A 87 -16.71 14.02 13.85
C VAL A 87 -15.55 14.11 14.84
N GLU A 88 -15.61 13.38 15.95
CA GLU A 88 -14.46 13.23 16.85
C GLU A 88 -13.46 12.25 16.22
N VAL A 89 -12.26 12.74 15.90
CA VAL A 89 -11.15 11.94 15.40
C VAL A 89 -10.28 11.54 16.58
N ILE A 90 -10.08 10.23 16.77
CA ILE A 90 -9.24 9.66 17.84
C ILE A 90 -8.09 8.90 17.19
N GLU A 91 -6.88 9.07 17.74
CA GLU A 91 -5.70 8.36 17.30
C GLU A 91 -4.92 7.78 18.49
N THR A 92 -4.65 6.46 18.41
CA THR A 92 -3.83 5.73 19.36
C THR A 92 -2.40 5.57 18.82
N ASP A 93 -1.50 4.97 19.60
CA ASP A 93 -0.17 4.61 19.12
C ASP A 93 -0.20 3.68 17.88
N ARG A 94 -1.33 3.02 17.60
CA ARG A 94 -1.50 2.11 16.46
C ARG A 94 -1.88 2.88 15.20
N GLY A 95 -2.62 3.97 15.35
CA GLY A 95 -3.10 4.83 14.27
C GLY A 95 -4.51 5.35 14.54
N PRO A 96 -5.17 5.96 13.54
CA PRO A 96 -6.52 6.47 13.68
C PRO A 96 -7.52 5.35 13.98
N VAL A 97 -8.46 5.63 14.88
CA VAL A 97 -9.63 4.80 15.12
C VAL A 97 -10.59 5.01 13.95
N VAL A 98 -10.84 3.95 13.18
CA VAL A 98 -11.63 3.99 11.93
C VAL A 98 -13.02 3.37 12.08
N ILE A 99 -13.26 2.60 13.15
CA ILE A 99 -14.57 2.00 13.45
C ILE A 99 -14.81 2.09 14.96
N GLY A 100 -15.96 2.66 15.33
CA GLY A 100 -16.39 2.81 16.72
C GLY A 100 -15.53 3.77 17.54
N GLY A 101 -15.59 3.66 18.86
CA GLY A 101 -14.95 4.60 19.79
C GLY A 101 -15.04 4.16 21.25
N PRO A 102 -14.72 5.05 22.21
CA PRO A 102 -14.84 4.73 23.63
C PRO A 102 -16.29 4.44 24.08
N GLU A 103 -17.28 4.91 23.32
CA GLU A 103 -18.70 4.61 23.52
C GLU A 103 -19.17 3.35 22.78
N GLY A 104 -18.40 2.83 21.83
CA GLY A 104 -18.74 1.66 21.01
C GLY A 104 -19.07 2.04 19.56
N LEU A 105 -19.93 1.27 18.92
CA LEU A 105 -20.39 1.54 17.55
C LEU A 105 -21.52 2.57 17.56
N ASP A 106 -21.51 3.49 16.60
CA ASP A 106 -22.61 4.43 16.41
C ASP A 106 -23.92 3.68 16.10
N GLY A 107 -24.99 4.00 16.84
CA GLY A 107 -26.32 3.42 16.64
C GLY A 107 -26.48 1.97 17.10
N GLY A 108 -25.44 1.31 17.60
CA GLY A 108 -25.53 -0.02 18.21
C GLY A 108 -25.87 0.07 19.69
N LEU A 109 -26.90 -0.64 20.16
CA LEU A 109 -27.03 -0.90 21.59
C LEU A 109 -25.83 -1.78 22.00
N PRO A 110 -25.01 -1.37 22.97
CA PRO A 110 -23.96 -2.26 23.46
C PRO A 110 -24.61 -3.52 24.04
N GLU A 111 -24.17 -4.68 23.57
CA GLU A 111 -24.52 -5.96 24.20
C GLU A 111 -24.16 -5.86 25.70
N PRO A 112 -25.11 -6.12 26.63
CA PRO A 112 -24.86 -5.97 28.05
C PRO A 112 -23.63 -6.77 28.50
N GLY A 113 -22.60 -6.07 28.98
CA GLY A 113 -21.34 -6.67 29.45
C GLY A 113 -20.25 -6.84 28.37
N ALA A 114 -20.52 -6.50 27.11
CA ALA A 114 -19.47 -6.46 26.08
C ALA A 114 -18.69 -5.13 26.14
N PRO A 115 -17.35 -5.16 26.03
CA PRO A 115 -16.57 -3.93 25.96
C PRO A 115 -16.89 -3.15 24.67
N PRO A 116 -16.83 -1.80 24.69
CA PRO A 116 -16.97 -0.96 23.51
C PRO A 116 -16.08 -1.42 22.36
N VAL A 117 -16.61 -1.39 21.14
CA VAL A 117 -15.85 -1.70 19.93
C VAL A 117 -15.14 -0.43 19.47
N ALA A 118 -13.82 -0.50 19.37
CA ALA A 118 -12.97 0.49 18.71
C ALA A 118 -11.90 -0.25 17.89
N ILE A 119 -11.74 0.13 16.63
CA ILE A 119 -10.76 -0.48 15.72
C ILE A 119 -9.86 0.60 15.14
N ALA A 120 -8.55 0.49 15.38
CA ALA A 120 -7.53 1.36 14.82
C ALA A 120 -6.88 0.75 13.56
N LEU A 121 -6.63 1.60 12.57
CA LEU A 121 -5.89 1.25 11.35
C LEU A 121 -4.41 1.62 11.51
N ARG A 122 -3.54 0.63 11.37
CA ARG A 122 -2.09 0.85 11.27
C ARG A 122 -1.65 0.61 9.83
N HIS A 123 -1.08 1.63 9.19
CA HIS A 123 -0.57 1.55 7.82
C HIS A 123 0.77 2.30 7.67
N PRO A 124 1.61 1.97 6.66
CA PRO A 124 3.00 2.41 6.62
C PRO A 124 3.19 3.92 6.63
N PRO A 125 2.54 4.76 5.79
CA PRO A 125 2.75 6.20 5.84
C PRO A 125 2.40 6.85 7.16
N ARG A 126 1.43 6.32 7.91
CA ARG A 126 1.12 6.84 9.25
C ARG A 126 2.23 6.53 10.25
N VAL A 127 2.86 5.37 10.12
CA VAL A 127 3.97 4.94 10.98
C VAL A 127 5.28 5.63 10.60
N THR A 128 5.53 5.86 9.31
CA THR A 128 6.81 6.41 8.81
C THR A 128 6.79 7.92 8.62
N GLY A 129 5.61 8.54 8.51
CA GLY A 129 5.48 9.93 8.06
C GLY A 129 5.88 10.15 6.59
N ASP A 130 5.94 9.08 5.80
CA ASP A 130 6.47 9.07 4.43
C ASP A 130 5.43 8.51 3.46
N LEU A 131 4.98 9.36 2.52
CA LEU A 131 4.01 9.00 1.46
C LEU A 131 4.66 8.30 0.26
N GLY A 132 6.00 8.15 0.24
CA GLY A 132 6.73 7.55 -0.88
C GLY A 132 6.96 8.49 -2.07
N PHE A 133 6.64 9.78 -1.92
CA PHE A 133 6.79 10.78 -2.99
C PHE A 133 8.26 11.00 -3.39
N GLY A 134 9.20 10.57 -2.54
CA GLY A 134 10.62 10.57 -2.84
C GLY A 134 11.01 9.72 -4.06
N ALA A 135 10.15 8.80 -4.52
CA ALA A 135 10.35 8.00 -5.73
C ALA A 135 10.02 8.74 -7.03
N LEU A 136 9.15 9.76 -6.98
CA LEU A 136 8.52 10.34 -8.18
C LEU A 136 9.53 11.05 -9.08
N LEU A 137 10.35 11.95 -8.55
CA LEU A 137 11.35 12.66 -9.34
C LEU A 137 12.46 11.73 -9.89
N PRO A 138 13.03 10.79 -9.10
CA PRO A 138 13.95 9.78 -9.64
C PRO A 138 13.37 8.96 -10.80
N LEU A 139 12.09 8.57 -10.74
CA LEU A 139 11.43 7.87 -11.86
C LEU A 139 11.41 8.72 -13.12
N LEU A 140 11.14 10.03 -13.02
CA LEU A 140 11.16 10.92 -14.18
C LEU A 140 12.57 11.02 -14.81
N ARG A 141 13.61 10.91 -13.98
CA ARG A 141 15.02 10.96 -14.42
C ARG A 141 15.59 9.61 -14.83
N ALA A 142 14.85 8.51 -14.71
CA ALA A 142 15.35 7.18 -15.00
C ALA A 142 15.78 7.05 -16.48
N ARG A 143 16.89 6.34 -16.73
CA ARG A 143 17.40 6.05 -18.08
C ARG A 143 17.61 4.57 -18.33
N ARG A 144 17.84 3.79 -17.27
CA ARG A 144 18.01 2.33 -17.29
C ARG A 144 17.19 1.70 -16.18
N VAL A 145 16.98 0.39 -16.27
CA VAL A 145 16.25 -0.38 -15.25
C VAL A 145 16.83 -0.18 -13.85
N ALA A 146 18.16 -0.08 -13.72
CA ALA A 146 18.80 0.15 -12.42
C ALA A 146 18.35 1.46 -11.74
N ASP A 147 18.01 2.50 -12.51
CA ASP A 147 17.52 3.76 -11.96
C ASP A 147 16.07 3.61 -11.48
N VAL A 148 15.25 2.82 -12.18
CA VAL A 148 13.89 2.47 -11.75
C VAL A 148 13.95 1.65 -10.46
N ASP A 149 14.84 0.64 -10.40
CA ASP A 149 15.04 -0.20 -9.21
C ASP A 149 15.40 0.66 -7.99
N ALA A 150 16.36 1.58 -8.13
CA ALA A 150 16.76 2.49 -7.06
C ALA A 150 15.67 3.52 -6.69
N ALA A 151 14.86 3.97 -7.66
CA ALA A 151 13.78 4.91 -7.40
C ALA A 151 12.68 4.28 -6.54
N VAL A 152 12.29 3.04 -6.85
CA VAL A 152 11.19 2.36 -6.16
C VAL A 152 11.57 1.82 -4.78
N ASP A 153 12.83 1.91 -4.36
CA ASP A 153 13.24 1.74 -2.95
C ASP A 153 12.67 2.82 -2.02
N ARG A 154 12.30 3.97 -2.59
CA ARG A 154 11.64 5.08 -1.89
C ARG A 154 10.12 4.97 -1.91
N TRP A 155 9.57 3.92 -2.52
CA TRP A 155 8.13 3.71 -2.62
C TRP A 155 7.55 3.20 -1.30
N ALA A 156 6.46 3.79 -0.83
CA ALA A 156 5.83 3.44 0.44
C ALA A 156 4.60 2.56 0.25
N GLU A 157 3.56 3.09 -0.40
CA GLU A 157 2.30 2.40 -0.72
C GLU A 157 1.65 3.02 -1.98
N PRO A 158 0.73 2.33 -2.67
CA PRO A 158 0.34 0.93 -2.49
C PRO A 158 1.48 -0.03 -2.83
N VAL A 159 1.46 -1.24 -2.25
CA VAL A 159 2.48 -2.25 -2.54
C VAL A 159 2.19 -2.89 -3.91
N ASN A 160 3.16 -2.79 -4.81
CA ASN A 160 3.02 -3.16 -6.22
C ASN A 160 4.09 -4.17 -6.63
N VAL A 161 3.79 -5.01 -7.61
CA VAL A 161 4.82 -5.67 -8.42
C VAL A 161 5.17 -4.74 -9.57
N VAL A 162 6.43 -4.33 -9.63
CA VAL A 162 7.02 -3.49 -10.68
C VAL A 162 7.68 -4.39 -11.71
N LEU A 163 7.29 -4.18 -12.98
CA LEU A 163 7.99 -4.69 -14.15
C LEU A 163 8.64 -3.51 -14.87
N ALA A 164 9.91 -3.64 -15.24
CA ALA A 164 10.60 -2.65 -16.06
C ALA A 164 11.52 -3.31 -17.08
N ALA A 165 11.74 -2.62 -18.20
CA ALA A 165 12.69 -3.02 -19.23
C ALA A 165 13.34 -1.78 -19.85
N ASP A 166 14.60 -1.89 -20.27
CA ASP A 166 15.32 -0.82 -20.95
C ASP A 166 15.89 -1.24 -22.31
N THR A 167 16.35 -0.25 -23.08
CA THR A 167 16.91 -0.45 -24.43
C THR A 167 18.28 -1.12 -24.44
N GLU A 168 18.91 -1.30 -23.28
CA GLU A 168 20.20 -2.00 -23.11
C GLU A 168 20.00 -3.48 -22.77
N GLY A 169 18.75 -3.93 -22.59
CA GLY A 169 18.38 -5.31 -22.27
C GLY A 169 18.22 -5.59 -20.77
N GLY A 170 18.24 -4.55 -19.93
CA GLY A 170 17.93 -4.67 -18.51
C GLY A 170 16.45 -5.01 -18.28
N THR A 171 16.17 -5.82 -17.26
CA THR A 171 14.80 -6.18 -16.85
C THR A 171 14.64 -6.16 -15.33
N LEU A 172 13.47 -5.77 -14.85
CA LEU A 172 13.10 -5.79 -13.43
C LEU A 172 11.78 -6.54 -13.24
N HIS A 173 11.74 -7.37 -12.21
CA HIS A 173 10.52 -7.99 -11.71
C HIS A 173 10.62 -8.09 -10.18
N ARG A 174 10.03 -7.14 -9.47
CA ARG A 174 10.12 -7.09 -7.99
C ARG A 174 8.88 -6.49 -7.35
N VAL A 175 8.73 -6.73 -6.06
CA VAL A 175 7.81 -5.97 -5.21
C VAL A 175 8.43 -4.61 -4.87
N ALA A 176 7.59 -3.57 -4.80
CA ALA A 176 7.93 -2.24 -4.28
C ALA A 176 6.84 -1.77 -3.32
N GLY A 177 7.26 -1.15 -2.21
CA GLY A 177 6.39 -0.75 -1.10
C GLY A 177 6.81 -1.37 0.24
N ARG A 178 6.28 -0.83 1.33
CA ARG A 178 6.64 -1.20 2.70
C ARG A 178 5.68 -2.25 3.25
N VAL A 179 6.21 -3.43 3.58
CA VAL A 179 5.44 -4.50 4.25
C VAL A 179 6.05 -4.78 5.63
N PRO A 180 5.31 -4.62 6.74
CA PRO A 180 5.87 -4.74 8.08
C PRO A 180 6.07 -6.19 8.50
N VAL A 181 7.16 -6.46 9.22
CA VAL A 181 7.40 -7.74 9.90
C VAL A 181 6.58 -7.75 11.19
N ARG A 182 5.74 -8.76 11.37
CA ARG A 182 4.79 -8.85 12.49
C ARG A 182 4.26 -10.28 12.65
N SER A 183 3.45 -10.49 13.68
CA SER A 183 2.86 -11.81 13.94
C SER A 183 1.94 -12.26 12.80
N ALA A 184 1.86 -13.57 12.55
CA ALA A 184 0.93 -14.14 11.57
C ALA A 184 -0.54 -13.82 11.89
N ALA A 185 -0.87 -13.61 13.16
CA ALA A 185 -2.22 -13.25 13.59
C ALA A 185 -2.67 -11.89 13.05
N ASN A 186 -1.76 -10.93 12.89
CA ASN A 186 -2.09 -9.61 12.34
C ASN A 186 -2.63 -9.71 10.90
N ARG A 187 -2.22 -10.76 10.18
CA ARG A 187 -2.47 -10.92 8.74
C ARG A 187 -3.87 -11.45 8.40
N THR A 188 -4.56 -12.05 9.36
CA THR A 188 -5.80 -12.80 9.11
C THR A 188 -6.94 -12.44 10.06
N ARG A 189 -6.70 -11.58 11.05
CA ARG A 189 -7.70 -11.17 12.03
C ARG A 189 -7.42 -9.80 12.61
N LEU A 190 -8.45 -9.20 13.18
CA LEU A 190 -8.31 -8.10 14.12
C LEU A 190 -7.51 -8.60 15.35
N VAL A 191 -6.42 -7.91 15.68
CA VAL A 191 -5.58 -8.26 16.84
C VAL A 191 -5.84 -7.32 18.02
N ALA A 192 -5.71 -7.81 19.25
CA ALA A 192 -5.91 -6.99 20.43
C ALA A 192 -4.70 -6.06 20.68
N ALA A 193 -4.94 -4.74 20.76
CA ALA A 193 -3.88 -3.76 20.99
C ALA A 193 -3.24 -3.87 22.39
N TRP A 194 -4.02 -4.36 23.37
CA TRP A 194 -3.62 -4.55 24.77
C TRP A 194 -2.93 -5.90 25.04
N GLU A 195 -2.71 -6.73 24.01
CA GLU A 195 -1.97 -7.98 24.14
C GLU A 195 -0.58 -7.83 23.52
N PRO A 196 0.48 -8.32 24.17
CA PRO A 196 1.83 -8.28 23.61
C PRO A 196 1.95 -9.18 22.37
N GLY A 197 2.96 -8.92 21.53
CA GLY A 197 3.29 -9.76 20.37
C GLY A 197 2.71 -9.30 19.03
N HIS A 198 1.87 -8.26 19.01
CA HIS A 198 1.25 -7.74 17.78
C HIS A 198 1.94 -6.50 17.20
N ALA A 199 3.06 -6.05 17.77
CA ALA A 199 3.81 -4.89 17.28
C ALA A 199 4.52 -5.18 15.95
N TRP A 200 4.67 -4.15 15.12
CA TRP A 200 5.52 -4.19 13.92
C TRP A 200 7.00 -4.11 14.33
N GLN A 201 7.84 -4.94 13.70
CA GLN A 201 9.26 -5.12 14.02
C GLN A 201 10.11 -4.91 12.77
N GLY A 202 10.09 -3.68 12.25
CA GLY A 202 10.76 -3.35 10.99
C GLY A 202 9.97 -3.78 9.76
N TRP A 203 10.68 -3.96 8.64
CA TRP A 203 10.10 -4.13 7.31
C TRP A 203 10.72 -5.34 6.61
N HIS A 204 9.93 -6.03 5.80
CA HIS A 204 10.45 -7.05 4.91
C HIS A 204 11.30 -6.41 3.81
N GLU A 205 12.39 -7.08 3.44
CA GLU A 205 13.10 -6.79 2.20
C GLU A 205 12.18 -7.10 1.00
N PRO A 206 11.97 -6.18 0.05
CA PRO A 206 11.07 -6.41 -1.08
C PRO A 206 11.53 -7.58 -1.98
N PRO A 207 10.72 -8.65 -2.13
CA PRO A 207 11.09 -9.80 -2.93
C PRO A 207 11.28 -9.46 -4.41
N ARG A 208 12.20 -10.19 -5.03
CA ARG A 208 12.50 -10.12 -6.47
C ARG A 208 12.21 -11.47 -7.13
N ALA A 209 11.88 -11.45 -8.41
CA ALA A 209 11.71 -12.64 -9.24
C ALA A 209 12.52 -12.49 -10.54
N GLY A 210 12.85 -13.61 -11.16
CA GLY A 210 13.46 -13.65 -12.48
C GLY A 210 12.41 -13.65 -13.59
N LEU A 211 12.90 -13.88 -14.80
CA LEU A 211 12.09 -14.23 -15.96
C LEU A 211 12.00 -15.77 -16.05
N THR A 212 10.88 -16.27 -16.57
CA THR A 212 10.73 -17.68 -16.97
C THR A 212 10.67 -17.70 -18.49
N ASP A 213 11.61 -18.41 -19.13
CA ASP A 213 11.75 -18.46 -20.59
C ASP A 213 11.80 -17.07 -21.25
N GLY A 214 12.48 -16.11 -20.60
CA GLY A 214 12.60 -14.73 -21.07
C GLY A 214 11.38 -13.85 -20.83
N VAL A 215 10.34 -14.35 -20.14
CA VAL A 215 9.09 -13.64 -19.89
C VAL A 215 8.83 -13.46 -18.40
N ALA A 216 8.29 -12.30 -18.02
CA ALA A 216 7.65 -12.09 -16.72
C ALA A 216 6.17 -11.72 -16.92
N VAL A 217 5.28 -12.40 -16.21
CA VAL A 217 3.85 -12.12 -16.21
C VAL A 217 3.39 -11.84 -14.79
N MET A 218 2.75 -10.69 -14.61
CA MET A 218 2.04 -10.38 -13.38
C MET A 218 0.64 -9.88 -13.67
N ALA A 219 -0.32 -10.47 -12.98
CA ALA A 219 -1.73 -10.21 -13.06
C ALA A 219 -2.36 -10.44 -11.66
N ASN A 220 -1.71 -9.93 -10.61
CA ASN A 220 -2.14 -9.99 -9.19
C ASN A 220 -2.22 -11.39 -8.57
N GLN A 221 -1.77 -12.42 -9.28
CA GLN A 221 -1.67 -13.79 -8.78
C GLN A 221 -0.48 -13.94 -7.83
N ARG A 222 -0.39 -15.09 -7.14
CA ARG A 222 0.80 -15.43 -6.34
C ARG A 222 2.06 -15.36 -7.22
N GLY A 223 3.13 -14.78 -6.69
CA GLY A 223 4.37 -14.55 -7.41
C GLY A 223 5.46 -14.05 -6.45
N PRO A 224 6.24 -13.02 -6.79
CA PRO A 224 7.26 -12.49 -5.87
C PRO A 224 6.65 -12.01 -4.54
N ALA A 225 5.39 -11.55 -4.53
CA ALA A 225 4.69 -11.11 -3.34
C ALA A 225 4.15 -12.25 -2.45
N THR A 226 4.29 -13.53 -2.83
CA THR A 226 3.78 -14.68 -2.07
C THR A 226 4.08 -14.66 -0.56
N PRO A 227 5.31 -14.34 -0.09
CA PRO A 227 5.57 -14.31 1.36
C PRO A 227 4.84 -13.16 2.08
N LEU A 228 4.41 -12.13 1.34
CA LEU A 228 3.91 -10.86 1.87
C LEU A 228 2.38 -10.74 1.86
N GLY A 229 1.65 -11.56 1.12
CA GLY A 229 0.18 -11.51 1.02
C GLY A 229 -0.49 -12.76 1.56
N VAL A 230 -1.79 -12.67 1.88
CA VAL A 230 -2.61 -13.81 2.32
C VAL A 230 -3.46 -14.31 1.16
N GLU A 231 -4.28 -13.40 0.62
CA GLU A 231 -5.19 -13.64 -0.50
C GLU A 231 -4.66 -12.98 -1.78
N PHE A 232 -4.78 -13.68 -2.90
CA PHE A 232 -4.30 -13.24 -4.20
C PHE A 232 -5.38 -13.48 -5.24
N ALA A 233 -5.33 -12.76 -6.36
CA ALA A 233 -6.19 -13.09 -7.48
C ALA A 233 -5.90 -14.52 -7.98
N PRO A 234 -6.92 -15.26 -8.44
CA PRO A 234 -6.70 -16.53 -9.13
C PRO A 234 -5.76 -16.36 -10.35
N PRO A 235 -4.96 -17.37 -10.71
CA PRO A 235 -3.90 -17.24 -11.69
C PRO A 235 -4.39 -17.15 -13.15
N HIS A 236 -5.69 -17.32 -13.41
CA HIS A 236 -6.28 -17.45 -14.74
C HIS A 236 -5.83 -16.36 -15.74
N ARG A 237 -5.71 -15.11 -15.31
CA ARG A 237 -5.23 -14.00 -16.16
C ARG A 237 -3.76 -14.17 -16.51
N ALA A 238 -2.92 -14.48 -15.52
CA ALA A 238 -1.50 -14.70 -15.76
C ALA A 238 -1.27 -15.93 -16.63
N ASP A 239 -1.97 -17.04 -16.35
CA ASP A 239 -1.87 -18.26 -17.14
C ASP A 239 -2.27 -18.01 -18.60
N ARG A 240 -3.34 -17.23 -18.83
CA ARG A 240 -3.76 -16.87 -20.19
C ARG A 240 -2.73 -16.00 -20.90
N ILE A 241 -2.17 -14.99 -20.23
CA ILE A 241 -1.12 -14.13 -20.80
C ILE A 241 0.13 -14.96 -21.11
N ALA A 242 0.58 -15.80 -20.19
CA ALA A 242 1.74 -16.67 -20.38
C ALA A 242 1.54 -17.63 -21.54
N ALA A 243 0.36 -18.26 -21.65
CA ALA A 243 0.04 -19.15 -22.76
C ALA A 243 0.03 -18.43 -24.12
N LEU A 244 -0.43 -17.18 -24.18
CA LEU A 244 -0.37 -16.37 -25.39
C LEU A 244 1.08 -16.02 -25.76
N LEU A 245 1.87 -15.59 -24.79
CA LEU A 245 3.28 -15.22 -24.98
C LEU A 245 4.14 -16.41 -25.40
N ALA A 246 3.86 -17.61 -24.89
CA ALA A 246 4.55 -18.85 -25.27
C ALA A 246 4.27 -19.29 -26.72
N GLY A 247 3.25 -18.72 -27.38
CA GLY A 247 2.93 -19.05 -28.76
C GLY A 247 3.98 -18.59 -29.79
N ARG A 248 4.93 -17.72 -29.39
CA ARG A 248 5.98 -17.18 -30.26
C ARG A 248 7.25 -16.87 -29.48
N GLU A 249 8.41 -17.05 -30.11
CA GLU A 249 9.70 -16.68 -29.51
C GLU A 249 10.03 -15.18 -29.63
N ARG A 250 9.44 -14.49 -30.62
CA ARG A 250 9.69 -13.07 -30.88
C ARG A 250 8.38 -12.32 -31.02
N TRP A 251 8.34 -11.14 -30.41
CA TRP A 251 7.17 -10.27 -30.36
C TRP A 251 7.53 -8.89 -30.90
N SER A 252 6.66 -8.35 -31.75
CA SER A 252 6.67 -6.91 -32.06
C SER A 252 5.69 -6.17 -31.15
N ALA A 253 5.82 -4.84 -31.06
CA ALA A 253 4.87 -4.02 -30.33
C ALA A 253 3.42 -4.17 -30.87
N ALA A 254 3.26 -4.40 -32.19
CA ALA A 254 1.95 -4.62 -32.80
C ALA A 254 1.33 -5.95 -32.34
N ASP A 255 2.14 -7.00 -32.18
CA ASP A 255 1.66 -8.31 -31.73
C ASP A 255 1.14 -8.28 -30.29
N LEU A 256 1.69 -7.42 -29.43
CA LEU A 256 1.27 -7.28 -28.03
C LEU A 256 -0.10 -6.59 -27.85
N SER A 257 -0.66 -6.02 -28.92
CA SER A 257 -1.98 -5.36 -28.89
C SER A 257 -3.15 -6.29 -29.22
N ALA A 258 -2.87 -7.49 -29.75
CA ALA A 258 -3.84 -8.49 -30.18
C ALA A 258 -4.18 -9.48 -29.04
#